data_AF-F9UGF9-F1
#
_entry.id   AF-F9UGF9-F1
#
_cell.length_a   1.000
_cell.length_b   1.000
_cell.length_c   1.000
_cell.angle_alpha   90.00
_cell.angle_beta   90.00
_cell.angle_gamma   90.00
#
_symmetry.space_group_name_H-M   'P 1'
#
loop_
_entity.id
_entity.type
_entity.pdbx_description
1 polymer ?
#
loop_
_entity_poly.entity_id
_entity_poly.type
_entity_poly.pdbx_seq_one_letter_code
_entity_poly.pdbx_strand_id
1 'polypeptide(L)' 'MIAEVYDALLSAGADDEKARAAAKAIAEYNRDISELRSNLALLKWMVGFNLAFTMAILWKVFS' A
#
# COMPACT_ATOMS: atom_id res chain seq x y z
N MET A 1 -8.70 -14.00 0.10
CA MET A 1 -10.06 -13.50 0.37
C MET A 1 -10.08 -13.01 1.81
N ILE A 2 -10.76 -11.91 2.10
CA ILE A 2 -10.98 -11.46 3.49
C ILE A 2 -12.22 -12.20 4.02
N ALA A 3 -12.03 -13.10 4.99
CA ALA A 3 -13.10 -13.98 5.48
C ALA A 3 -14.25 -13.19 6.10
N GLU A 4 -13.90 -12.15 6.85
CA GLU A 4 -14.84 -11.27 7.54
C GLU A 4 -15.76 -10.52 6.56
N VAL A 5 -15.23 -10.13 5.39
CA VAL A 5 -16.01 -9.48 4.34
C VAL A 5 -16.97 -10.47 3.68
N TYR A 6 -16.51 -11.69 3.42
CA TYR A 6 -17.34 -12.75 2.86
C TYR A 6 -18.49 -13.13 3.81
N ASP A 7 -18.19 -13.34 5.09
CA ASP A 7 -19.18 -13.70 6.12
C ASP A 7 -20.21 -12.58 6.31
N ALA A 8 -19.77 -11.32 6.29
CA ALA A 8 -20.66 -10.16 6.35
C ALA A 8 -21.58 -10.08 5.13
N LEU A 9 -21.06 -10.34 3.93
CA LEU A 9 -21.86 -10.34 2.69
C LEU A 9 -22.88 -11.48 2.68
N LEU A 10 -22.49 -12.69 3.11
CA LEU A 10 -23.43 -13.80 3.29
C LEU A 10 -24.53 -13.46 4.30
N SER A 11 -24.15 -12.89 5.45
CA SER A 11 -25.11 -12.48 6.49
C SER A 11 -26.05 -11.37 6.01
N ALA A 12 -25.62 -10.57 5.03
CA ALA A 12 -26.44 -9.55 4.37
C ALA A 12 -27.33 -10.11 3.24
N GLY A 13 -27.31 -11.43 2.99
CA GLY A 13 -28.13 -12.09 1.98
C GLY A 13 -27.53 -12.11 0.57
N ALA A 14 -26.22 -11.84 0.42
CA ALA A 14 -25.55 -12.03 -0.87
C ALA A 14 -25.42 -13.52 -1.21
N ASP A 15 -25.42 -13.83 -2.51
CA ASP A 15 -25.12 -15.16 -3.02
C ASP A 15 -23.66 -15.57 -2.72
N ASP A 16 -23.41 -16.85 -2.46
CA ASP A 16 -22.09 -17.38 -2.07
C ASP A 16 -20.98 -17.00 -3.05
N GLU A 17 -21.24 -17.17 -4.35
CA GLU A 17 -20.27 -16.93 -5.40
C GLU A 17 -19.94 -15.43 -5.48
N LYS A 18 -20.96 -14.58 -5.36
CA LYS A 18 -20.81 -13.13 -5.36
C LYS A 18 -20.10 -12.61 -4.12
N ALA A 19 -20.43 -13.13 -2.94
CA ALA A 19 -19.78 -12.78 -1.69
C ALA A 19 -18.28 -13.13 -1.75
N ARG A 20 -17.96 -14.32 -2.25
CA ARG A 20 -16.58 -14.81 -2.39
C ARG A 20 -15.80 -13.97 -3.39
N ALA A 21 -16.40 -13.65 -4.54
CA ALA A 21 -15.77 -12.82 -5.57
C ALA A 21 -15.46 -11.41 -5.04
N ALA A 22 -16.41 -10.78 -4.36
CA ALA A 22 -16.21 -9.45 -3.78
C ALA A 22 -15.11 -9.45 -2.70
N ALA A 23 -15.16 -10.41 -1.77
CA ALA A 23 -14.15 -10.53 -0.72
C ALA A 23 -12.75 -10.89 -1.25
N LYS A 24 -12.68 -11.54 -2.43
CA LYS A 24 -11.41 -11.79 -3.14
C LYS A 24 -10.89 -10.51 -3.80
N ALA A 25 -11.74 -9.77 -4.51
CA ALA A 25 -11.35 -8.51 -5.14
C ALA A 25 -10.81 -7.49 -4.13
N ILE A 26 -11.46 -7.37 -2.96
CA ILE A 26 -10.98 -6.48 -1.89
C ILE A 26 -9.63 -6.95 -1.33
N ALA A 27 -9.42 -8.27 -1.20
CA ALA A 27 -8.13 -8.81 -0.76
C ALA A 27 -7.00 -8.50 -1.76
N GLU A 28 -7.29 -8.55 -3.06
CA GLU A 28 -6.33 -8.18 -4.12
C GLU A 28 -5.97 -6.70 -4.04
N TYR A 29 -6.95 -5.80 -3.91
CA TYR A 29 -6.67 -4.37 -3.72
C TYR A 29 -5.83 -4.09 -2.46
N ASN A 30 -6.08 -4.79 -1.36
CA ASN A 30 -5.27 -4.61 -0.14
C ASN A 30 -3.81 -5.00 -0.36
N ARG A 31 -3.55 -6.05 -1.16
CA ARG A 31 -2.21 -6.46 -1.56
C ARG A 31 -1.51 -5.38 -2.38
N ASP A 32 -2.19 -4.86 -3.40
CA ASP A 32 -1.65 -3.82 -4.28
C ASP A 32 -1.34 -2.53 -3.51
N ILE A 33 -2.23 -2.14 -2.59
CA ILE A 33 -2.01 -0.98 -1.71
C ILE A 33 -0.83 -1.20 -0.77
N SER A 34 -0.65 -2.42 -0.24
CA SER A 34 0.50 -2.74 0.62
C SER A 34 1.82 -2.63 -0.15
N GLU A 35 1.86 -3.16 -1.38
CA GLU A 35 3.02 -3.05 -2.26
C GLU A 35 3.34 -1.59 -2.60
N LEU A 36 2.32 -0.80 -2.97
CA LEU A 36 2.43 0.64 -3.21
C LEU A 36 3.04 1.33 -1.98
N ARG A 37 2.51 1.08 -0.77
CA ARG A 37 3.01 1.70 0.47
C ARG A 37 4.48 1.37 0.72
N SER A 38 4.90 0.14 0.47
CA SER A 38 6.30 -0.28 0.57
C SER A 38 7.19 0.49 -0.41
N ASN A 39 6.78 0.57 -1.68
CA ASN A 39 7.51 1.29 -2.71
C ASN A 39 7.60 2.79 -2.42
N LEU A 40 6.52 3.41 -1.91
CA LEU A 40 6.53 4.80 -1.47
C LEU A 40 7.44 5.04 -0.28
N ALA A 41 7.51 4.12 0.68
CA ALA A 41 8.41 4.25 1.82
C ALA A 41 9.87 4.24 1.36
N LEU A 42 10.23 3.35 0.44
CA LEU A 42 11.56 3.31 -0.18
C LEU A 42 11.86 4.59 -0.97
N LEU A 43 10.92 5.06 -1.79
CA LEU A 43 11.10 6.30 -2.56
C LEU A 43 11.31 7.51 -1.64
N LYS A 44 10.55 7.62 -0.55
CA LYS A 44 10.73 8.70 0.44
C LYS A 44 12.13 8.68 1.07
N TRP A 45 12.66 7.49 1.38
CA TRP A 45 14.03 7.33 1.86
C TRP A 45 15.07 7.77 0.84
N MET A 46 14.91 7.39 -0.43
CA MET A 46 15.82 7.78 -1.51
C MET A 46 15.83 9.31 -1.69
N VAL A 47 14.66 9.95 -1.71
CA VAL A 47 14.54 11.41 -1.81
C VAL A 47 15.16 12.10 -0.60
N GLY A 48 14.89 11.60 0.61
CA GLY A 48 15.47 12.15 1.84
C GLY A 48 17.00 12.05 1.85
N PHE A 49 17.55 10.90 1.44
CA PHE A 49 18.99 10.70 1.32
C PHE A 49 19.61 11.60 0.26
N ASN A 50 18.99 11.71 -0.92
CA ASN A 50 19.45 12.60 -1.99
C ASN A 50 19.46 14.07 -1.55
N LEU A 51 18.42 14.52 -0.85
CA LEU A 51 18.34 15.86 -0.30
C LEU A 51 19.46 16.10 0.73
N ALA A 52 19.67 15.17 1.67
CA ALA A 52 20.73 15.28 2.67
C ALA A 52 22.12 15.36 2.01
N PHE A 53 22.39 14.53 1.00
CA PHE A 53 23.65 14.57 0.25
C PHE A 53 23.83 15.89 -0.50
N THR A 54 22.77 16.36 -1.16
CA THR A 54 22.79 17.64 -1.88
C THR A 54 23.10 18.80 -0.91
N MET A 55 22.44 18.83 0.24
CA MET A 55 22.69 19.85 1.28
C MET A 55 24.10 19.75 1.86
N ALA A 56 24.63 18.55 2.07
CA ALA A 56 26.00 18.35 2.56
C ALA A 56 27.05 18.86 1.56
N ILE A 57 26.85 18.60 0.27
CA ILE A 57 27.73 19.10 -0.79
C ILE A 57 27.65 20.64 -0.85
N LEU A 58 26.44 21.20 -0.84
CA LEU A 58 26.25 22.65 -0.84
C LEU A 58 26.97 23.28 0.37
N TRP A 59 26.81 22.71 1.56
CA TRP A 59 27.53 23.19 2.75
C TRP A 59 29.04 23.17 2.53
N LYS A 60 29.61 22.07 2.05
CA LYS A 60 31.06 21.92 1.83
C LYS A 60 31.61 22.88 0.75
N VAL A 61 30.79 23.28 -0.21
CA VAL A 61 31.18 24.22 -1.27
C VAL A 61 31.19 25.65 -0.75
N PHE A 62 30.23 26.03 0.08
CA PHE A 62 30.10 27.40 0.59
C PHE A 62 30.77 27.65 1.96
N SER A 63 31.27 26.59 2.62
CA SER A 63 32.03 26.64 3.88
C SER A 63 33.35 25.89 3.80
#